data_AF-A0A6P0XPI1-F1
#
_entry.id   AF-A0A6P0XPI1-F1
#
_cell.length_a   1.000
_cell.length_b   1.000
_cell.length_c   1.000
_cell.angle_alpha   90.00
_cell.angle_beta   90.00
_cell.angle_gamma   90.00
#
_symmetry.space_group_name_H-M   'P 1'
#
loop_
_entity.id
_entity.type
_entity.pdbx_description
1 polymer ?
#
loop_
_entity_poly.entity_id
_entity_poly.type
_entity_poly.pdbx_seq_one_letter_code
_entity_poly.pdbx_strand_id
1 'polypeptide(L)'
;MSNWIGATLFVVGFLILVQRFQLVEKSKETTAIGSSCLDVIRSSELSEEEKESLLQKNAKHLFGLFFILAFGGIASVVLPLGLLWLGEQLGWLSLDAVFKTLLSPVFLIISTVLAVIVLFLKPRQAQTTQQQSGGEASGRVQASNFSGLDRTLYYLAFNTSTAQIALADMEDSMFSKELSSCSIEKSIFITALPRAGTTLLLECFASTPEFATHCYRDMPFVLIPCLWDRFSKSFQKTVDSQERAHGDGMQVTPDSPEALEEVVWKTFWKRHYHKDRIIPW
;
A
#
# COMPACT_ATOMS: atom_id res chain seq x y z
N MET A 1 -1.72 10.19 -37.93
CA MET A 1 -2.83 10.50 -37.00
C MET A 1 -3.74 9.30 -36.75
N SER A 2 -4.17 8.56 -37.78
CA SER A 2 -5.04 7.37 -37.62
C SER A 2 -4.54 6.36 -36.56
N ASN A 3 -3.23 6.08 -36.50
CA ASN A 3 -2.66 5.09 -35.56
C ASN A 3 -2.80 5.48 -34.08
N TRP A 4 -2.69 6.77 -33.76
CA TRP A 4 -2.89 7.28 -32.40
C TRP A 4 -4.34 7.18 -31.96
N ILE A 5 -5.27 7.35 -32.90
CA ILE A 5 -6.71 7.18 -32.66
C ILE A 5 -7.00 5.71 -32.37
N GLY A 6 -6.46 4.77 -33.17
CA GLY A 6 -6.58 3.35 -32.92
C GLY A 6 -5.99 2.90 -31.57
N ALA A 7 -4.79 3.38 -31.23
CA ALA A 7 -4.16 3.07 -29.95
C ALA A 7 -4.96 3.62 -28.76
N THR A 8 -5.48 4.83 -28.88
CA THR A 8 -6.32 5.45 -27.84
C THR A 8 -7.64 4.69 -27.69
N LEU A 9 -8.29 4.34 -28.81
CA LEU A 9 -9.53 3.56 -28.82
C LEU A 9 -9.34 2.20 -28.13
N PHE A 10 -8.21 1.54 -28.36
CA PHE A 10 -7.89 0.27 -27.71
C PHE A 10 -7.75 0.43 -26.20
N VAL A 11 -6.94 1.38 -25.73
CA VAL A 11 -6.73 1.61 -24.29
C VAL A 11 -8.03 2.02 -23.60
N VAL A 12 -8.78 2.96 -24.18
CA VAL A 12 -10.06 3.41 -23.62
C VAL A 12 -11.08 2.26 -23.62
N GLY A 13 -11.20 1.50 -24.70
CA GLY A 13 -12.07 0.33 -24.80
C GLY A 13 -11.73 -0.73 -23.75
N PHE A 14 -10.45 -1.03 -23.56
CA PHE A 14 -9.97 -1.93 -22.53
C PHE A 14 -10.35 -1.43 -21.12
N LEU A 15 -10.07 -0.16 -20.80
CA LEU A 15 -10.39 0.43 -19.49
C LEU A 15 -11.90 0.43 -19.21
N ILE A 16 -12.73 0.77 -20.21
CA ILE A 16 -14.18 0.73 -20.10
C ILE A 16 -14.65 -0.70 -19.80
N LEU A 17 -14.14 -1.70 -20.50
CA LEU A 17 -14.54 -3.10 -20.31
C LEU A 17 -14.08 -3.64 -18.94
N VAL A 18 -12.85 -3.33 -18.51
CA VAL A 18 -12.35 -3.65 -17.17
C VAL A 18 -13.25 -3.07 -16.09
N GLN A 19 -13.69 -1.82 -16.27
CA GLN A 19 -14.63 -1.16 -15.34
C GLN A 19 -16.05 -1.74 -15.43
N ARG A 20 -16.55 -2.02 -16.64
CA ARG A 20 -17.89 -2.55 -16.90
C ARG A 20 -18.07 -3.95 -16.31
N PHE A 21 -17.06 -4.80 -16.45
CA PHE A 21 -17.03 -6.13 -15.84
C PHE A 21 -16.63 -6.12 -14.36
N GLN A 22 -16.31 -4.95 -13.81
CA GLN A 22 -15.92 -4.78 -12.41
C GLN A 22 -14.77 -5.70 -12.00
N LEU A 23 -13.82 -5.95 -12.91
CA LEU A 23 -12.76 -6.95 -12.68
C LEU A 23 -11.90 -6.60 -11.46
N VAL A 24 -11.67 -5.31 -11.25
CA VAL A 24 -10.92 -4.81 -10.08
C VAL A 24 -11.65 -5.14 -8.77
N GLU A 25 -12.97 -4.94 -8.71
CA GLU A 25 -13.74 -5.19 -7.49
C GLU A 25 -13.86 -6.69 -7.21
N LYS A 26 -14.10 -7.49 -8.25
CA LYS A 26 -14.14 -8.95 -8.17
C LYS A 26 -12.80 -9.58 -7.78
N SER A 27 -11.69 -8.96 -8.18
CA SER A 27 -10.36 -9.35 -7.74
C SER A 27 -10.16 -9.10 -6.24
N LYS A 28 -10.58 -7.94 -5.73
CA LYS A 28 -10.56 -7.65 -4.27
C LYS A 28 -11.48 -8.58 -3.48
N GLU A 29 -12.65 -8.91 -4.04
CA GLU A 29 -13.58 -9.86 -3.43
C GLU A 29 -12.92 -11.25 -3.31
N THR A 30 -12.18 -11.68 -4.34
CA THR A 30 -11.44 -12.95 -4.33
C THR A 30 -10.39 -12.98 -3.22
N THR A 31 -9.62 -11.90 -3.04
CA THR A 31 -8.61 -11.84 -1.97
C THR A 31 -9.25 -11.80 -0.59
N ALA A 32 -10.37 -11.10 -0.41
CA ALA A 32 -11.13 -11.04 0.84
C ALA A 32 -11.73 -12.41 1.24
N ILE A 33 -12.26 -13.17 0.26
CA ILE A 33 -12.74 -14.53 0.51
C ILE A 33 -11.55 -15.45 0.83
N GLY A 34 -10.43 -15.29 0.14
CA GLY A 34 -9.20 -16.04 0.43
C GLY A 34 -8.71 -15.83 1.87
N SER A 35 -8.64 -14.58 2.34
CA SER A 35 -8.29 -14.30 3.74
C SER A 35 -9.33 -14.86 4.72
N SER A 36 -10.61 -14.74 4.41
CA SER A 36 -11.69 -15.30 5.24
C SER A 36 -11.61 -16.82 5.36
N CYS A 37 -11.24 -17.53 4.30
CA CYS A 37 -11.03 -18.98 4.35
C CYS A 37 -9.87 -19.36 5.28
N LEU A 38 -8.78 -18.59 5.27
CA LEU A 38 -7.66 -18.80 6.19
C LEU A 38 -8.09 -18.57 7.64
N ASP A 39 -8.94 -17.57 7.89
CA ASP A 39 -9.48 -17.31 9.23
C ASP A 39 -10.41 -18.42 9.71
N VAL A 40 -11.28 -18.96 8.84
CA VAL A 40 -12.15 -20.11 9.14
C VAL A 40 -11.33 -21.35 9.50
N ILE A 41 -10.28 -21.67 8.73
CA ILE A 41 -9.38 -22.81 9.01
C ILE A 41 -8.65 -22.62 10.35
N ARG A 42 -8.30 -21.39 10.71
CA ARG A 42 -7.57 -21.06 11.94
C ARG A 42 -8.46 -20.89 13.17
N SER A 43 -9.78 -20.81 12.99
CA SER A 43 -10.71 -20.60 14.09
C SER A 43 -10.86 -21.85 14.96
N SER A 44 -10.74 -21.66 16.27
CA SER A 44 -11.03 -22.69 17.28
C SER A 44 -12.47 -22.63 17.80
N GLU A 45 -13.24 -21.63 17.36
CA GLU A 45 -14.61 -21.37 17.81
C GLU A 45 -15.67 -22.09 16.97
N LEU A 46 -15.33 -22.50 15.74
CA LEU A 46 -16.24 -23.17 14.82
C LEU A 46 -16.14 -24.69 14.94
N SER A 47 -17.28 -25.37 14.86
CA SER A 47 -17.34 -26.82 14.70
C SER A 47 -16.82 -27.26 13.32
N GLU A 48 -16.40 -28.52 13.19
CA GLU A 48 -15.87 -29.04 11.92
C GLU A 48 -16.92 -29.03 10.79
N GLU A 49 -18.19 -29.28 11.11
CA GLU A 49 -19.30 -29.21 10.16
C GLU A 49 -19.57 -27.77 9.68
N GLU A 50 -19.43 -26.76 10.55
CA GLU A 50 -19.54 -25.35 10.18
C GLU A 50 -18.37 -24.88 9.31
N LYS A 51 -17.14 -25.32 9.62
CA LYS A 51 -15.96 -25.05 8.79
C LYS A 51 -16.15 -25.63 7.40
N GLU A 52 -16.59 -26.88 7.29
CA GLU A 52 -16.80 -27.54 6.01
C GLU A 52 -17.87 -26.80 5.16
N SER A 53 -19.01 -26.45 5.76
CA SER A 53 -20.08 -25.70 5.09
C SER A 53 -19.61 -24.32 4.58
N LEU A 54 -18.87 -23.57 5.40
CA LEU A 54 -18.34 -22.25 5.03
C LEU A 54 -17.27 -22.36 3.94
N LEU A 55 -16.37 -23.33 4.03
CA LEU A 55 -15.36 -23.58 3.02
C LEU A 55 -15.99 -24.00 1.69
N GLN A 56 -17.01 -24.86 1.71
CA GLN A 56 -17.71 -25.28 0.49
C GLN A 56 -18.45 -24.10 -0.16
N LYS A 57 -19.10 -23.24 0.64
CA LYS A 57 -19.77 -22.02 0.14
C LYS A 57 -18.77 -21.05 -0.49
N ASN A 58 -17.66 -20.79 0.18
CA ASN A 58 -16.59 -19.93 -0.32
C ASN A 58 -15.93 -20.51 -1.58
N ALA A 59 -15.73 -21.83 -1.65
CA ALA A 59 -15.18 -22.50 -2.82
C ALA A 59 -16.08 -22.33 -4.05
N LYS A 60 -17.40 -22.50 -3.91
CA LYS A 60 -18.37 -22.24 -5.01
C LYS A 60 -18.33 -20.79 -5.46
N HIS A 61 -18.19 -19.85 -4.52
CA HIS A 61 -18.12 -18.42 -4.82
C HIS A 61 -16.83 -18.06 -5.55
N LEU A 62 -15.68 -18.53 -5.08
CA LEU A 62 -14.37 -18.38 -5.74
C LEU A 62 -14.38 -18.97 -7.15
N PHE A 63 -15.02 -20.12 -7.34
CA PHE A 63 -15.15 -20.77 -8.64
C PHE A 63 -15.97 -19.91 -9.62
N GLY A 64 -17.04 -19.26 -9.17
CA GLY A 64 -17.79 -18.29 -9.97
C GLY A 64 -16.95 -17.06 -10.33
N LEU A 65 -16.24 -16.50 -9.36
CA LEU A 65 -15.35 -15.34 -9.58
C LEU A 65 -14.22 -15.66 -10.56
N PHE A 66 -13.66 -16.87 -10.51
CA PHE A 66 -12.64 -17.33 -11.46
C PHE A 66 -13.10 -17.18 -12.91
N PHE A 67 -14.29 -17.69 -13.25
CA PHE A 67 -14.79 -17.58 -14.62
C PHE A 67 -15.10 -16.13 -15.02
N ILE A 68 -15.64 -15.34 -14.10
CA ILE A 68 -15.93 -13.93 -14.39
C ILE A 68 -14.62 -13.15 -14.66
N LEU A 69 -13.58 -13.39 -13.86
CA LEU A 69 -12.28 -12.76 -14.04
C LEU A 69 -11.59 -13.25 -15.31
N ALA A 70 -11.60 -14.56 -15.57
CA ALA A 70 -10.98 -15.15 -16.74
C ALA A 70 -11.66 -14.68 -18.05
N PHE A 71 -12.97 -14.89 -18.18
CA PHE A 71 -13.70 -14.50 -19.39
C PHE A 71 -13.80 -12.99 -19.52
N GLY A 72 -14.02 -12.25 -18.43
CA GLY A 72 -14.06 -10.80 -18.46
C GLY A 72 -12.73 -10.17 -18.83
N GLY A 73 -11.61 -10.73 -18.37
CA GLY A 73 -10.26 -10.31 -18.75
C GLY A 73 -9.91 -10.63 -20.20
N ILE A 74 -10.29 -11.81 -20.69
CA ILE A 74 -10.13 -12.16 -22.11
C ILE A 74 -10.98 -11.23 -22.98
N ALA A 75 -12.26 -11.04 -22.63
CA ALA A 75 -13.17 -10.19 -23.38
C ALA A 75 -12.72 -8.72 -23.38
N SER A 76 -12.14 -8.21 -22.29
CA SER A 76 -11.65 -6.83 -22.23
C SER A 76 -10.50 -6.54 -23.19
N VAL A 77 -9.73 -7.57 -23.59
CA VAL A 77 -8.64 -7.45 -24.56
C VAL A 77 -9.11 -7.80 -25.98
N VAL A 78 -9.84 -8.90 -26.13
CA VAL A 78 -10.25 -9.42 -27.44
C VAL A 78 -11.27 -8.51 -28.12
N LEU A 79 -12.22 -7.91 -27.38
CA LEU A 79 -13.23 -7.04 -27.99
C LEU A 79 -12.63 -5.76 -28.60
N PRO A 80 -11.77 -4.98 -27.90
CA PRO A 80 -11.10 -3.83 -28.50
C PRO A 80 -10.19 -4.23 -29.66
N LEU A 81 -9.49 -5.37 -29.55
CA LEU A 81 -8.63 -5.87 -30.62
C LEU A 81 -9.43 -6.25 -31.87
N GLY A 82 -10.57 -6.91 -31.70
CA GLY A 82 -11.50 -7.24 -32.79
C GLY A 82 -12.08 -6.01 -33.47
N LEU A 83 -12.37 -4.95 -32.71
CA LEU A 83 -12.77 -3.65 -33.26
C LEU A 83 -11.68 -3.01 -34.12
N LEU A 84 -10.42 -3.09 -33.69
CA LEU A 84 -9.30 -2.60 -34.49
C LEU A 84 -9.09 -3.43 -35.76
N TRP A 85 -9.23 -4.75 -35.67
CA TRP A 85 -9.13 -5.65 -36.81
C TRP A 85 -10.21 -5.37 -37.87
N LEU A 86 -11.45 -5.07 -37.42
CA LEU A 86 -12.51 -4.60 -38.33
C LEU A 86 -12.15 -3.27 -39.00
N GLY A 87 -11.52 -2.35 -38.25
CA GLY A 87 -11.04 -1.08 -38.80
C GLY A 87 -9.93 -1.24 -39.84
N GLU A 88 -9.12 -2.28 -39.73
CA GLU A 88 -8.12 -2.65 -40.74
C GLU A 88 -8.76 -3.22 -42.01
N GLN A 89 -9.75 -4.11 -41.88
CA GLN A 89 -10.49 -4.64 -43.03
C GLN A 89 -11.22 -3.56 -43.84
N LEU A 90 -11.66 -2.49 -43.18
CA LEU A 90 -12.28 -1.33 -43.82
C LEU A 90 -11.25 -0.33 -44.41
N GLY A 91 -9.95 -0.57 -44.23
CA GLY A 91 -8.87 0.28 -44.74
C GLY A 91 -8.69 1.60 -43.97
N TRP A 92 -9.31 1.76 -42.81
CA TRP A 92 -9.24 3.00 -42.01
C TRP A 92 -7.95 3.10 -41.19
N LEU A 93 -7.41 1.95 -40.79
CA LEU A 93 -6.30 1.80 -39.84
C LEU A 93 -5.40 0.65 -40.29
N SER A 94 -4.15 0.62 -39.83
CA SER A 94 -3.23 -0.52 -39.97
C SER A 94 -2.89 -1.05 -38.59
N LEU A 95 -3.10 -2.34 -38.34
CA LEU A 95 -2.84 -2.93 -37.02
C LEU A 95 -1.36 -2.80 -36.64
N ASP A 96 -0.45 -3.07 -37.56
CA ASP A 96 1.00 -2.94 -37.33
C ASP A 96 1.39 -1.54 -36.86
N ALA A 97 0.78 -0.52 -37.47
CA ALA A 97 1.07 0.86 -37.15
C ALA A 97 0.46 1.28 -35.79
N VAL A 98 -0.70 0.72 -35.44
CA VAL A 98 -1.33 0.88 -34.11
C VAL A 98 -0.50 0.19 -33.02
N PHE A 99 -0.03 -1.04 -33.24
CA PHE A 99 0.83 -1.76 -32.31
C PHE A 99 2.16 -1.05 -32.06
N LYS A 100 2.81 -0.53 -33.12
CA LYS A 100 4.01 0.30 -32.96
C LYS A 100 3.74 1.55 -32.11
N THR A 101 2.54 2.11 -32.20
CA THR A 101 2.13 3.26 -31.38
C THR A 101 1.86 2.84 -29.94
N LEU A 102 1.16 1.72 -29.71
CA LEU A 102 0.88 1.16 -28.37
C LEU A 102 2.16 0.85 -27.59
N LEU A 103 3.18 0.31 -28.27
CA LEU A 103 4.48 -0.03 -27.68
C LEU A 103 5.47 1.16 -27.64
N SER A 104 5.07 2.34 -28.13
CA SER A 104 5.93 3.52 -28.09
C SER A 104 6.06 4.06 -26.67
N PRO A 105 7.28 4.38 -26.19
CA PRO A 105 7.49 4.96 -24.86
C PRO A 105 6.67 6.24 -24.63
N VAL A 106 6.53 7.08 -25.67
CA VAL A 106 5.77 8.33 -25.60
C VAL A 106 4.29 8.07 -25.32
N PHE A 107 3.70 7.10 -26.02
CA PHE A 107 2.30 6.76 -25.86
C PHE A 107 2.04 6.09 -24.50
N LEU A 108 2.93 5.21 -24.05
CA LEU A 108 2.84 4.60 -22.72
C LEU A 108 2.86 5.64 -21.59
N ILE A 109 3.77 6.62 -21.66
CA ILE A 109 3.84 7.70 -20.66
C ILE A 109 2.54 8.53 -20.67
N ILE A 110 2.10 9.00 -21.84
CA ILE A 110 0.91 9.85 -21.96
C ILE A 110 -0.36 9.11 -21.51
N SER A 111 -0.54 7.87 -21.98
CA SER A 111 -1.71 7.07 -21.63
C SER A 111 -1.75 6.69 -20.15
N THR A 112 -0.60 6.43 -19.53
CA THR A 112 -0.50 6.17 -18.08
C THR A 112 -0.87 7.40 -17.28
N VAL A 113 -0.31 8.57 -17.62
CA VAL A 113 -0.64 9.84 -16.95
C VAL A 113 -2.13 10.16 -17.09
N LEU A 114 -2.71 9.96 -18.28
CA LEU A 114 -4.12 10.22 -18.52
C LEU A 114 -5.03 9.24 -17.78
N ALA A 115 -4.68 7.95 -17.74
CA ALA A 115 -5.40 6.95 -16.96
C ALA A 115 -5.38 7.29 -15.46
N VAL A 116 -4.22 7.70 -14.94
CA VAL A 116 -4.06 8.17 -13.56
C VAL A 116 -4.98 9.38 -13.32
N ILE A 117 -4.91 10.43 -14.14
CA ILE A 117 -5.77 11.62 -14.00
C ILE A 117 -7.26 11.24 -13.97
N VAL A 118 -7.71 10.38 -14.89
CA VAL A 118 -9.12 9.94 -14.93
C VAL A 118 -9.52 9.16 -13.67
N LEU A 119 -8.63 8.30 -13.15
CA LEU A 119 -8.87 7.57 -11.91
C LEU A 119 -8.91 8.50 -10.68
N PHE A 120 -8.13 9.59 -10.68
CA PHE A 120 -8.10 10.58 -9.59
C PHE A 120 -9.24 11.60 -9.67
N LEU A 121 -9.75 11.91 -10.86
CA LEU A 121 -10.88 12.84 -11.05
C LEU A 121 -12.25 12.18 -10.83
N LYS A 122 -12.31 10.84 -10.80
CA LYS A 122 -13.56 10.13 -10.54
C LYS A 122 -13.99 10.40 -9.09
N PRO A 123 -15.13 11.08 -8.84
CA PRO A 123 -15.54 11.41 -7.48
C PRO A 123 -15.67 10.12 -6.67
N ARG A 124 -14.94 10.06 -5.55
CA ARG A 124 -15.07 9.00 -4.54
C ARG A 124 -16.53 8.97 -4.12
N GLN A 125 -17.27 7.99 -4.61
CA GLN A 125 -18.66 7.78 -4.25
C GLN A 125 -18.70 7.54 -2.75
N ALA A 126 -19.29 8.51 -2.03
CA ALA A 126 -19.36 8.52 -0.59
C ALA A 126 -20.03 7.22 -0.11
N GLN A 127 -19.25 6.34 0.51
CA GLN A 127 -19.79 5.27 1.33
C GLN A 127 -20.31 5.91 2.62
N THR A 128 -21.62 6.09 2.65
CA THR A 128 -22.39 6.34 3.87
C THR A 128 -22.21 5.14 4.79
N THR A 129 -21.40 5.29 5.84
CA THR A 129 -21.42 4.38 6.97
C THR A 129 -21.90 5.16 8.19
N GLN A 130 -23.10 4.81 8.62
CA GLN A 130 -23.71 5.22 9.88
C GLN A 130 -22.70 5.02 11.03
N GLN A 131 -22.46 6.07 11.80
CA GLN A 131 -21.70 6.00 13.04
C GLN A 131 -22.68 6.29 14.19
N GLN A 132 -23.18 5.22 14.80
CA GLN A 132 -23.77 5.25 16.13
C GLN A 132 -22.66 5.22 17.18
N SER A 133 -22.87 6.01 18.23
CA SER A 133 -22.01 6.26 19.38
C SER A 133 -21.67 5.02 20.21
N GLY A 134 -20.49 5.03 20.83
CA GLY A 134 -20.10 4.15 21.94
C GLY A 134 -18.59 4.18 22.13
N GLY A 135 -18.13 4.70 23.27
CA GLY A 135 -16.73 5.06 23.49
C GLY A 135 -15.78 3.88 23.66
N GLU A 136 -14.51 4.13 23.34
CA GLU A 136 -13.33 3.75 24.14
C GLU A 136 -12.10 4.44 23.52
N ALA A 137 -11.45 5.24 24.34
CA ALA A 137 -10.31 6.06 23.96
C ALA A 137 -9.03 5.22 23.99
N SER A 138 -8.48 4.91 22.81
CA SER A 138 -7.06 4.59 22.67
C SER A 138 -6.57 4.94 21.27
N GLY A 139 -5.61 5.88 21.21
CA GLY A 139 -4.57 5.93 20.20
C GLY A 139 -4.95 6.08 18.72
N ARG A 140 -5.91 6.94 18.35
CA ARG A 140 -5.97 7.45 16.97
C ARG A 140 -5.13 8.71 16.87
N VAL A 141 -3.88 8.58 16.42
CA VAL A 141 -3.16 9.71 15.82
C VAL A 141 -4.07 10.31 14.75
N GLN A 142 -4.32 11.61 14.87
CA GLN A 142 -5.21 12.37 14.01
C GLN A 142 -4.70 12.33 12.57
N ALA A 143 -5.26 11.42 11.77
CA ALA A 143 -5.12 11.40 10.32
C ALA A 143 -5.99 12.50 9.67
N SER A 144 -5.95 13.72 10.20
CA SER A 144 -6.86 14.80 9.78
C SER A 144 -6.33 15.64 8.62
N ASN A 145 -5.11 15.39 8.10
CA ASN A 145 -4.58 16.08 6.91
C ASN A 145 -3.69 15.19 6.02
N PHE A 146 -4.02 13.89 5.89
CA PHE A 146 -3.31 13.00 4.97
C PHE A 146 -4.14 12.78 3.70
N SER A 147 -3.54 13.06 2.55
CA SER A 147 -4.18 12.93 1.25
C SER A 147 -4.59 11.48 0.99
N GLY A 148 -5.52 11.25 0.07
CA GLY A 148 -6.00 9.90 -0.25
C GLY A 148 -4.91 8.91 -0.69
N LEU A 149 -3.78 9.43 -1.19
CA LEU A 149 -2.59 8.68 -1.56
C LEU A 149 -1.81 8.16 -0.35
N ASP A 150 -1.67 8.99 0.68
CA ASP A 150 -0.97 8.65 1.91
C ASP A 150 -1.67 7.50 2.61
N ARG A 151 -3.00 7.47 2.58
CA ARG A 151 -3.80 6.37 3.13
C ARG A 151 -3.62 5.06 2.35
N THR A 152 -3.53 5.11 1.01
CA THR A 152 -3.28 3.91 0.20
C THR A 152 -1.85 3.41 0.33
N LEU A 153 -0.87 4.31 0.42
CA LEU A 153 0.53 3.98 0.70
C LEU A 153 0.67 3.37 2.09
N TYR A 154 -0.03 3.93 3.08
CA TYR A 154 -0.12 3.36 4.42
C TYR A 154 -0.67 1.93 4.37
N TYR A 155 -1.85 1.70 3.75
CA TYR A 155 -2.41 0.35 3.65
C TYR A 155 -1.51 -0.63 2.87
N LEU A 156 -0.83 -0.17 1.81
CA LEU A 156 0.08 -1.01 1.04
C LEU A 156 1.32 -1.36 1.87
N ALA A 157 1.93 -0.37 2.54
CA ALA A 157 3.08 -0.55 3.42
C ALA A 157 2.81 -1.61 4.49
N PHE A 158 1.67 -1.51 5.20
CA PHE A 158 1.37 -2.45 6.28
C PHE A 158 0.92 -3.84 5.81
N ASN A 159 0.36 -3.97 4.60
CA ASN A 159 -0.20 -5.25 4.13
C ASN A 159 0.79 -6.10 3.28
N THR A 160 1.97 -5.57 2.96
CA THR A 160 3.00 -6.29 2.19
C THR A 160 4.34 -6.36 2.93
N SER A 161 4.36 -6.92 4.14
CA SER A 161 5.60 -7.13 4.92
C SER A 161 6.71 -7.83 4.12
N THR A 162 6.37 -8.83 3.30
CA THR A 162 7.36 -9.52 2.43
C THR A 162 7.98 -8.61 1.37
N ALA A 163 7.21 -7.70 0.78
CA ALA A 163 7.74 -6.77 -0.20
C ALA A 163 8.64 -5.71 0.46
N GLN A 164 8.29 -5.27 1.68
CA GLN A 164 9.15 -4.35 2.43
C GLN A 164 10.47 -5.00 2.83
N ILE A 165 10.46 -6.26 3.25
CA ILE A 165 11.71 -7.01 3.55
C ILE A 165 12.58 -7.11 2.29
N ALA A 166 12.00 -7.47 1.15
CA ALA A 166 12.77 -7.56 -0.10
C ALA A 166 13.34 -6.18 -0.54
N LEU A 167 12.62 -5.09 -0.28
CA LEU A 167 13.13 -3.73 -0.50
C LEU A 167 14.21 -3.35 0.50
N ALA A 168 14.13 -3.80 1.76
CA ALA A 168 15.16 -3.62 2.76
C ALA A 168 16.45 -4.34 2.38
N ASP A 169 16.38 -5.59 1.93
CA ASP A 169 17.54 -6.32 1.40
C ASP A 169 18.18 -5.58 0.20
N MET A 170 17.34 -4.94 -0.64
CA MET A 170 17.81 -4.13 -1.76
C MET A 170 18.47 -2.82 -1.31
N GLU A 171 17.91 -2.16 -0.29
CA GLU A 171 18.49 -0.97 0.33
C GLU A 171 19.86 -1.29 0.94
N ASP A 172 19.97 -2.35 1.74
CA ASP A 172 21.23 -2.81 2.33
C ASP A 172 22.31 -3.04 1.26
N SER A 173 21.93 -3.66 0.13
CA SER A 173 22.85 -3.84 -0.99
C SER A 173 23.26 -2.52 -1.64
N MET A 174 22.32 -1.58 -1.82
CA MET A 174 22.55 -0.29 -2.49
C MET A 174 23.46 0.63 -1.66
N PHE A 175 23.29 0.61 -0.34
CA PHE A 175 24.04 1.44 0.61
C PHE A 175 25.17 0.67 1.32
N SER A 176 25.50 -0.53 0.85
CA SER A 176 26.50 -1.41 1.47
C SER A 176 27.85 -0.74 1.73
N LYS A 177 28.27 0.19 0.86
CA LYS A 177 29.54 0.92 1.02
C LYS A 177 29.47 1.91 2.19
N GLU A 178 28.41 2.72 2.25
CA GLU A 178 28.18 3.67 3.32
C GLU A 178 27.98 2.95 4.65
N LEU A 179 27.17 1.88 4.66
CA LEU A 179 26.92 1.06 5.85
C LEU A 179 28.18 0.36 6.36
N SER A 180 29.09 -0.06 5.47
CA SER A 180 30.34 -0.72 5.88
C SER A 180 31.27 0.18 6.71
N SER A 181 31.15 1.51 6.58
CA SER A 181 31.88 2.48 7.39
C SER A 181 31.25 2.76 8.75
N CYS A 182 30.02 2.29 8.99
CA CYS A 182 29.28 2.51 10.22
C CYS A 182 29.39 1.26 11.12
N SER A 183 30.17 1.35 12.20
CA SER A 183 30.22 0.29 13.21
C SER A 183 29.22 0.55 14.33
N ILE A 184 28.28 -0.37 14.53
CA ILE A 184 27.36 -0.35 15.66
C ILE A 184 28.08 -0.97 16.86
N GLU A 185 28.64 -0.13 17.74
CA GLU A 185 29.37 -0.61 18.92
C GLU A 185 28.48 -0.77 20.15
N LYS A 186 27.66 0.25 20.46
CA LYS A 186 26.90 0.35 21.72
C LYS A 186 25.51 0.92 21.48
N SER A 187 24.56 0.02 21.21
CA SER A 187 23.14 0.39 21.10
C SER A 187 22.56 0.72 22.48
N ILE A 188 21.77 1.80 22.57
CA ILE A 188 21.05 2.21 23.77
C ILE A 188 19.56 1.99 23.53
N PHE A 189 18.89 1.31 24.47
CA PHE A 189 17.44 1.15 24.47
C PHE A 189 16.84 1.96 25.61
N ILE A 190 15.92 2.87 25.26
CA ILE A 190 15.18 3.68 26.23
C ILE A 190 13.84 2.98 26.46
N THR A 191 13.52 2.64 27.71
CA THR A 191 12.25 2.00 28.07
C THR A 191 11.74 2.52 29.41
N ALA A 192 10.42 2.70 29.50
CA ALA A 192 9.71 3.00 30.73
C ALA A 192 8.20 2.84 30.49
N LEU A 193 7.40 3.14 31.51
CA LEU A 193 5.95 3.28 31.36
C LEU A 193 5.59 4.52 30.53
N PRO A 194 4.41 4.52 29.87
CA PRO A 194 3.88 5.72 29.23
C PRO A 194 3.89 6.91 30.18
N ARG A 195 4.23 8.09 29.67
CA ARG A 195 4.32 9.36 30.42
C ARG A 195 5.46 9.44 31.45
N ALA A 196 6.46 8.56 31.40
CA ALA A 196 7.66 8.65 32.23
C ALA A 196 8.76 9.60 31.68
N GLY A 197 8.47 10.41 30.65
CA GLY A 197 9.44 11.34 30.06
C GLY A 197 10.44 10.72 29.08
N THR A 198 10.19 9.51 28.58
CA THR A 198 11.06 8.81 27.62
C THR A 198 11.25 9.57 26.31
N THR A 199 10.22 10.26 25.82
CA THR A 199 10.30 11.08 24.59
C THR A 199 11.29 12.24 24.74
N LEU A 200 11.31 12.93 25.89
CA LEU A 200 12.27 14.00 26.13
C LEU A 200 13.70 13.46 26.19
N LEU A 201 13.90 12.32 26.84
CA LEU A 201 15.20 11.66 26.89
C LEU A 201 15.66 11.26 25.48
N LEU A 202 14.77 10.71 24.66
CA LEU A 202 15.04 10.37 23.27
C LEU A 202 15.45 11.60 22.45
N GLU A 203 14.75 12.74 22.60
CA GLU A 203 15.14 13.99 21.96
C GLU A 203 16.52 14.48 22.40
N CYS A 204 16.86 14.38 23.69
CA CYS A 204 18.20 14.73 24.16
C CYS A 204 19.28 13.89 23.49
N PHE A 205 19.09 12.57 23.37
CA PHE A 205 20.05 11.71 22.67
C PHE A 205 20.11 12.01 21.17
N ALA A 206 18.97 12.16 20.51
CA ALA A 206 18.89 12.46 19.08
C ALA A 206 19.49 13.83 18.70
N SER A 207 19.56 14.76 19.66
CA SER A 207 20.18 16.07 19.45
C SER A 207 21.71 16.02 19.35
N THR A 208 22.32 14.91 19.77
CA THR A 208 23.76 14.70 19.70
C THR A 208 24.16 14.00 18.39
N PRO A 209 25.35 14.29 17.83
CA PRO A 209 25.79 13.65 16.60
C PRO A 209 26.23 12.18 16.80
N GLU A 210 26.25 11.68 18.04
CA GLU A 210 26.70 10.32 18.35
C GLU A 210 25.62 9.26 18.13
N PHE A 211 24.33 9.63 18.14
CA PHE A 211 23.22 8.68 18.06
C PHE A 211 22.36 8.91 16.83
N ALA A 212 21.90 7.80 16.25
CA ALA A 212 20.87 7.78 15.22
C ALA A 212 19.61 7.11 15.77
N THR A 213 18.45 7.64 15.42
CA THR A 213 17.14 7.12 15.81
C THR A 213 16.16 7.34 14.66
N HIS A 214 15.08 6.56 14.67
CA HIS A 214 13.98 6.81 13.76
C HIS A 214 13.27 8.12 14.07
N CYS A 215 12.70 8.72 13.02
CA CYS A 215 11.86 9.91 13.09
C CYS A 215 10.52 9.68 12.40
N TYR A 216 9.56 10.58 12.62
CA TYR A 216 8.25 10.46 11.96
C TYR A 216 8.34 10.42 10.42
N ARG A 217 9.38 11.03 9.82
CA ARG A 217 9.62 11.03 8.37
C ARG A 217 9.87 9.63 7.81
N ASP A 218 10.35 8.70 8.63
CA ASP A 218 10.56 7.31 8.22
C ASP A 218 9.23 6.59 7.98
N MET A 219 8.12 7.11 8.50
CA MET A 219 6.80 6.58 8.16
C MET A 219 6.40 6.94 6.71
N PRO A 220 5.71 6.02 6.01
CA PRO A 220 5.23 4.72 6.50
C PRO A 220 6.22 3.55 6.30
N PHE A 221 7.42 3.81 5.78
CA PHE A 221 8.38 2.77 5.38
C PHE A 221 9.61 2.70 6.30
N VAL A 222 9.37 2.40 7.58
CA VAL A 222 10.39 2.34 8.64
C VAL A 222 11.53 1.36 8.33
N LEU A 223 11.29 0.33 7.52
CA LEU A 223 12.28 -0.68 7.14
C LEU A 223 13.24 -0.24 6.02
N ILE A 224 12.93 0.86 5.32
CA ILE A 224 13.75 1.38 4.21
C ILE A 224 13.91 2.92 4.30
N PRO A 225 14.41 3.44 5.44
CA PRO A 225 14.42 4.88 5.69
C PRO A 225 15.26 5.65 4.67
N CYS A 226 16.37 5.10 4.18
CA CYS A 226 17.26 5.80 3.25
C CYS A 226 16.65 5.95 1.85
N LEU A 227 16.03 4.89 1.33
CA LEU A 227 15.37 4.86 0.05
C LEU A 227 14.09 5.70 0.09
N TRP A 228 13.34 5.60 1.19
CA TRP A 228 12.14 6.41 1.42
C TRP A 228 12.46 7.89 1.50
N ASP A 229 13.51 8.29 2.22
CA ASP A 229 13.96 9.68 2.27
C ASP A 229 14.31 10.19 0.87
N ARG A 230 15.10 9.45 0.09
CA ARG A 230 15.43 9.83 -1.30
C ARG A 230 14.21 9.98 -2.20
N PHE A 231 13.22 9.09 -2.05
CA PHE A 231 12.01 9.11 -2.87
C PHE A 231 11.04 10.24 -2.46
N SER A 232 10.84 10.42 -1.16
CA SER A 232 9.84 11.34 -0.64
C SER A 232 10.31 12.80 -0.63
N LYS A 233 11.61 13.08 -0.73
CA LYS A 233 12.19 14.45 -0.84
C LYS A 233 11.45 15.39 -1.80
N SER A 234 10.97 14.89 -2.94
CA SER A 234 10.28 15.73 -3.94
C SER A 234 8.82 16.08 -3.57
N PHE A 235 8.23 15.36 -2.60
CA PHE A 235 6.82 15.49 -2.21
C PHE A 235 6.65 15.90 -0.75
N GLN A 236 7.74 15.95 0.01
CA GLN A 236 7.76 16.40 1.39
C GLN A 236 7.40 17.89 1.47
N LYS A 237 6.28 18.19 2.12
CA LYS A 237 5.97 19.54 2.56
C LYS A 237 6.69 19.80 3.88
N THR A 238 7.28 20.97 4.02
CA THR A 238 7.68 21.48 5.34
C THR A 238 6.40 21.69 6.14
N VAL A 239 6.17 20.83 7.13
CA VAL A 239 5.03 20.94 8.04
C VAL A 239 5.51 21.76 9.24
N ASP A 240 4.78 22.83 9.55
CA ASP A 240 5.05 23.63 10.74
C ASP A 240 4.97 22.78 12.00
N SER A 241 5.78 23.11 12.99
CA SER A 241 5.80 22.42 14.29
C SER A 241 4.41 22.43 14.92
N GLN A 242 3.91 21.26 15.26
CA GLN A 242 2.61 21.10 15.93
C GLN A 242 2.81 20.53 17.33
N GLU A 243 1.94 20.91 18.25
CA GLU A 243 1.94 20.29 19.56
C GLU A 243 1.52 18.82 19.41
N ARG A 244 2.24 17.93 20.10
CA ARG A 244 1.93 16.50 20.09
C ARG A 244 0.50 16.28 20.58
N ALA A 245 -0.19 15.29 20.00
CA ALA A 245 -1.59 14.94 20.31
C ALA A 245 -1.88 14.60 21.79
N HIS A 246 -0.83 14.54 22.60
CA HIS A 246 -0.84 14.22 24.02
C HIS A 246 -0.98 15.43 24.94
N GLY A 247 -0.90 16.67 24.40
CA GLY A 247 -1.15 17.93 25.11
C GLY A 247 -0.16 18.22 26.23
N ASP A 248 1.10 17.83 26.06
CA ASP A 248 2.17 17.97 27.04
C ASP A 248 3.15 19.12 26.71
N GLY A 249 2.80 20.01 25.79
CA GLY A 249 3.62 21.15 25.39
C GLY A 249 4.84 20.79 24.54
N MET A 250 5.06 19.50 24.24
CA MET A 250 6.11 19.03 23.34
C MET A 250 5.75 19.34 21.88
N GLN A 251 6.68 19.98 21.20
CA GLN A 251 6.53 20.43 19.82
C GLN A 251 7.16 19.39 18.89
N VAL A 252 6.37 18.82 17.99
CA VAL A 252 6.80 17.78 17.06
C VAL A 252 6.77 18.26 15.61
N THR A 253 7.79 17.83 14.87
CA THR A 253 7.93 18.01 13.43
C THR A 253 8.08 16.63 12.76
N PRO A 254 8.00 16.51 11.44
CA PRO A 254 8.32 15.26 10.75
C PRO A 254 9.74 14.74 11.06
N ASP A 255 10.67 15.62 11.43
CA ASP A 255 12.05 15.25 11.80
C ASP A 255 12.22 14.91 13.28
N SER A 256 11.17 15.06 14.09
CA SER A 256 11.25 14.71 15.50
C SER A 256 11.44 13.20 15.67
N PRO A 257 12.33 12.79 16.59
CA PRO A 257 12.59 11.38 16.84
C PRO A 257 11.37 10.71 17.45
N GLU A 258 11.13 9.45 17.09
CA GLU A 258 10.00 8.68 17.58
C GLU A 258 10.38 7.20 17.73
N ALA A 259 9.76 6.53 18.72
CA ALA A 259 9.97 5.11 18.99
C ALA A 259 9.23 4.25 17.96
N LEU A 260 9.90 3.90 16.87
CA LEU A 260 9.36 3.11 15.75
C LEU A 260 9.92 1.68 15.66
N GLU A 261 10.75 1.27 16.62
CA GLU A 261 11.46 -0.02 16.65
C GLU A 261 10.48 -1.20 16.71
N GLU A 262 9.31 -1.01 17.34
CA GLU A 262 8.26 -2.01 17.41
C GLU A 262 7.79 -2.49 16.02
N VAL A 263 7.83 -1.63 15.00
CA VAL A 263 7.53 -2.01 13.61
C VAL A 263 8.56 -2.99 13.07
N VAL A 264 9.84 -2.74 13.36
CA VAL A 264 10.96 -3.63 13.02
C VAL A 264 10.82 -4.95 13.78
N TRP A 265 10.57 -4.88 15.09
CA TRP A 265 10.50 -6.07 15.94
C TRP A 265 9.36 -7.01 15.54
N LYS A 266 8.17 -6.46 15.28
CA LYS A 266 7.02 -7.23 14.78
C LYS A 266 7.28 -7.88 13.42
N THR A 267 8.14 -7.27 12.60
CA THR A 267 8.47 -7.80 11.28
C THR A 267 9.38 -9.02 11.38
N PHE A 268 10.44 -8.96 12.18
CA PHE A 268 11.47 -10.01 12.25
C PHE A 268 11.23 -11.06 13.35
N TRP A 269 10.55 -10.70 14.45
CA TRP A 269 10.32 -11.59 15.60
C TRP A 269 8.85 -11.90 15.84
N LYS A 270 8.14 -12.27 14.77
CA LYS A 270 6.71 -12.59 14.77
C LYS A 270 6.25 -13.56 15.87
N ARG A 271 7.14 -14.47 16.32
CA ARG A 271 6.83 -15.44 17.38
C ARG A 271 6.58 -14.79 18.75
N HIS A 272 7.14 -13.61 19.00
CA HIS A 272 6.94 -12.90 20.26
C HIS A 272 5.67 -12.04 20.27
N TYR A 273 5.09 -11.75 19.10
CA TYR A 273 3.96 -10.84 18.96
C TYR A 273 2.67 -11.58 18.60
N HIS A 274 1.83 -11.81 19.60
CA HIS A 274 0.49 -12.38 19.43
C HIS A 274 -0.58 -11.28 19.38
N LYS A 275 -1.81 -11.65 19.00
CA LYS A 275 -2.94 -10.69 18.90
C LYS A 275 -3.27 -10.03 20.24
N ASP A 276 -3.06 -10.73 21.34
CA ASP A 276 -3.50 -10.39 22.69
C ASP A 276 -2.34 -10.16 23.67
N ARG A 277 -1.10 -10.51 23.29
CA ARG A 277 0.05 -10.45 24.20
C ARG A 277 1.39 -10.41 23.46
N ILE A 278 2.41 -9.92 24.17
CA ILE A 278 3.81 -10.01 23.79
C ILE A 278 4.48 -11.04 24.71
N ILE A 279 5.20 -12.00 24.13
CA ILE A 279 5.98 -13.00 24.88
C ILE A 279 7.37 -12.42 25.16
N PRO A 280 7.77 -12.27 26.44
CA PRO A 280 9.12 -11.85 26.80
C PRO A 280 10.19 -12.83 26.27
N TRP A 281 11.40 -12.30 26.14
CA TRP A 281 12.57 -13.05 25.69
C TRP A 281 13.12 -14.00 26.75
#